data_AF-A0AAU8JAQ7-F1
#
_entry.id   AF-A0AAU8JAQ7-F1
#
_cell.length_a   1.000
_cell.length_b   1.000
_cell.length_c   1.000
_cell.angle_alpha   90.00
_cell.angle_beta   90.00
_cell.angle_gamma   90.00
#
_symmetry.space_group_name_H-M   'P 1'
#
loop_
_entity.id
_entity.type
_entity.pdbx_description
1 polymer ?
#
loop_
_entity_poly.entity_id
_entity_poly.type
_entity_poly.pdbx_seq_one_letter_code
_entity_poly.pdbx_strand_id
1 'polypeptide(L)'
;MLAIDQIIQDRYQLQGQLSDNPVRQTWLARDLSATEIERQLVVIKFLAFGGLVQWEHLKLFEREANVLKQLDYPRIPKYYDYFHLDDQTLWFGLVQQYIPGKSLKQLQIEGKRFTESEVREIAKQALNILIYLHELNPQVLHRDIKPSNLILDNKGCLYLIDFGSVQDSSPGIGSTFTVVGTFGYAPMEQYGGRTVPASDLYALGATLIHLLSGTSPADLPQYDAHIQFRHLVNASPSFLQWLEMLTEPSVEKRPNSAREAKNMLESGIILSKENPEKVASNFVNNSGQGGLFDSSVPVPDEIKGWNWGAFLFPQFWPLTNQTWIGLLSWAPFIGPFMTFVLAYKGNEWAWKSRKWRSIEQFKAHQRGWTIAGLLFGIPVSVAIWVSAIAFLIDL
;
A
#
# COMPACT_ATOMS: atom_id res chain seq x y z
N MET A 1 22.27 -24.70 20.34
CA MET A 1 22.36 -23.23 20.28
C MET A 1 23.66 -22.88 19.59
N LEU A 2 23.63 -21.89 18.69
CA LEU A 2 24.85 -21.37 18.05
C LEU A 2 25.58 -20.44 19.02
N ALA A 3 26.91 -20.44 18.98
CA ALA A 3 27.76 -19.65 19.87
C ALA A 3 28.83 -18.86 19.12
N ILE A 4 29.34 -17.79 19.73
CA ILE A 4 30.52 -17.05 19.24
C ILE A 4 31.71 -18.01 19.18
N ASP A 5 32.59 -17.79 18.19
CA ASP A 5 33.77 -18.60 17.84
C ASP A 5 33.47 -20.01 17.31
N GLN A 6 32.21 -20.44 17.29
CA GLN A 6 31.81 -21.69 16.64
C GLN A 6 32.09 -21.61 15.13
N ILE A 7 32.69 -22.68 14.60
CA ILE A 7 32.95 -22.82 13.16
C ILE A 7 31.82 -23.64 12.54
N ILE A 8 31.23 -23.10 11.47
CA ILE A 8 30.16 -23.71 10.69
C ILE A 8 30.71 -24.11 9.32
N GLN A 9 30.39 -25.34 8.87
CA GLN A 9 30.83 -25.90 7.59
C GLN A 9 32.37 -25.84 7.42
N ASP A 10 33.12 -26.01 8.51
CA ASP A 10 34.59 -25.94 8.56
C ASP A 10 35.20 -24.66 7.93
N ARG A 11 34.39 -23.61 7.80
CA ARG A 11 34.73 -22.42 7.01
C ARG A 11 34.33 -21.11 7.68
N TYR A 12 33.16 -21.06 8.31
CA TYR A 12 32.61 -19.81 8.80
C TYR A 12 32.67 -19.73 10.32
N GLN A 13 33.53 -18.88 10.86
CA GLN A 13 33.64 -18.67 12.30
C GLN A 13 32.67 -17.57 12.76
N LEU A 14 31.70 -17.89 13.60
CA LEU A 14 30.73 -16.93 14.13
C LEU A 14 31.43 -15.90 15.02
N GLN A 15 31.21 -14.61 14.77
CA GLN A 15 31.84 -13.50 15.52
C GLN A 15 30.85 -12.81 16.47
N GLY A 16 29.59 -12.70 16.07
CA GLY A 16 28.57 -12.06 16.89
C GLY A 16 27.19 -12.12 16.24
N GLN A 17 26.17 -12.11 17.08
CA GLN A 17 24.78 -12.15 16.64
C GLN A 17 24.29 -10.73 16.30
N LEU A 18 23.72 -10.57 15.11
CA LEU A 18 23.15 -9.31 14.61
C LEU A 18 21.64 -9.21 14.84
N SER A 19 20.94 -10.35 14.99
CA SER A 19 19.51 -10.38 15.30
C SER A 19 19.15 -11.43 16.36
N ASP A 20 18.41 -11.02 17.38
CA ASP A 20 17.91 -11.90 18.44
C ASP A 20 16.52 -12.45 18.09
N ASN A 21 16.48 -13.50 17.28
CA ASN A 21 15.26 -14.26 17.03
C ASN A 21 15.60 -15.76 17.02
N PRO A 22 14.96 -16.58 17.88
CA PRO A 22 15.33 -17.97 18.07
C PRO A 22 15.09 -18.86 16.83
N VAL A 23 14.18 -18.46 15.95
CA VAL A 23 13.85 -19.19 14.70
C VAL A 23 14.70 -18.70 13.53
N ARG A 24 14.91 -17.39 13.42
CA ARG A 24 15.74 -16.76 12.39
C ARG A 24 16.88 -15.99 13.03
N GLN A 25 18.08 -16.54 12.97
CA GLN A 25 19.25 -15.89 13.55
C GLN A 25 20.12 -15.29 12.45
N THR A 26 20.50 -14.03 12.58
CA THR A 26 21.46 -13.39 11.69
C THR A 26 22.76 -13.19 12.45
N TRP A 27 23.86 -13.66 11.89
CA TRP A 27 25.19 -13.62 12.50
C TRP A 27 26.19 -12.93 11.58
N LEU A 28 27.09 -12.17 12.18
CA LEU A 28 28.35 -11.79 11.57
C LEU A 28 29.32 -12.97 11.72
N ALA A 29 29.98 -13.37 10.64
CA ALA A 29 30.94 -14.44 10.65
C ALA A 29 32.19 -14.09 9.84
N ARG A 30 33.30 -14.77 10.15
CA ARG A 30 34.54 -14.71 9.38
C ARG A 30 34.62 -15.89 8.43
N ASP A 31 34.82 -15.65 7.14
CA ASP A 31 35.13 -16.71 6.17
C ASP A 31 36.62 -17.04 6.23
N LEU A 32 36.96 -18.22 6.78
CA LEU A 32 38.34 -18.68 6.98
C LEU A 32 39.02 -19.11 5.67
N SER A 33 38.25 -19.35 4.62
CA SER A 33 38.77 -19.72 3.29
C SER A 33 39.02 -18.48 2.40
N ALA A 34 38.51 -17.32 2.79
CA ALA A 34 38.60 -16.10 2.00
C ALA A 34 40.02 -15.53 2.02
N THR A 35 40.63 -15.45 0.83
CA THR A 35 41.94 -14.81 0.63
C THR A 35 41.83 -13.29 0.45
N GLU A 36 40.69 -12.80 -0.06
CA GLU A 36 40.38 -11.38 -0.22
C GLU A 36 39.85 -10.78 1.09
N ILE A 37 40.40 -9.63 1.51
CA ILE A 37 40.00 -8.93 2.74
C ILE A 37 38.50 -8.59 2.74
N GLU A 38 37.95 -8.19 1.59
CA GLU A 38 36.53 -7.83 1.44
C GLU A 38 35.57 -9.02 1.60
N ARG A 39 36.07 -10.25 1.49
CA ARG A 39 35.30 -11.49 1.71
C ARG A 39 35.53 -12.09 3.09
N GLN A 40 36.42 -11.51 3.90
CA GLN A 40 36.71 -12.06 5.23
C GLN A 40 35.53 -11.95 6.17
N LEU A 41 34.68 -10.92 6.03
CA LEU A 41 33.47 -10.79 6.83
C LEU A 41 32.23 -11.06 5.98
N VAL A 42 31.36 -11.92 6.50
CA VAL A 42 30.12 -12.34 5.87
C VAL A 42 28.97 -12.27 6.87
N VAL A 43 27.75 -12.15 6.34
CA VAL A 43 26.54 -12.32 7.13
C VAL A 43 25.98 -13.71 6.85
N ILE A 44 25.65 -14.44 7.90
CA ILE A 44 24.98 -15.73 7.81
C ILE A 44 23.60 -15.60 8.45
N LYS A 45 22.56 -15.81 7.64
CA LYS A 45 21.21 -16.00 8.15
C LYS A 45 20.97 -17.48 8.35
N PHE A 46 20.52 -17.86 9.52
CA PHE A 46 20.10 -19.21 9.85
C PHE A 46 18.59 -19.27 10.01
N LEU A 47 17.99 -20.34 9.50
CA LEU A 47 16.60 -20.71 9.76
C LEU A 47 16.58 -22.10 10.38
N ALA A 48 16.09 -22.20 11.61
CA ALA A 48 15.79 -23.50 12.22
C ALA A 48 14.46 -24.02 11.65
N PHE A 49 14.44 -25.24 11.13
CA PHE A 49 13.20 -25.91 10.68
C PHE A 49 12.84 -27.04 11.64
N GLY A 50 11.56 -27.14 12.00
CA GLY A 50 11.06 -28.05 13.04
C GLY A 50 10.32 -27.33 14.17
N GLY A 51 9.28 -27.97 14.72
CA GLY A 51 8.42 -27.38 15.75
C GLY A 51 7.43 -26.34 15.21
N LEU A 52 7.58 -25.07 15.63
CA LEU A 52 6.66 -23.94 15.35
C LEU A 52 6.81 -23.34 13.93
N VAL A 53 7.78 -23.79 13.14
CA VAL A 53 8.14 -23.18 11.85
C VAL A 53 7.37 -23.86 10.73
N GLN A 54 6.45 -23.09 10.12
CA GLN A 54 5.60 -23.56 9.04
C GLN A 54 6.38 -23.64 7.72
N TRP A 55 5.96 -24.52 6.80
CA TRP A 55 6.58 -24.75 5.49
C TRP A 55 6.76 -23.46 4.67
N GLU A 56 5.92 -22.46 4.90
CA GLU A 56 5.95 -21.13 4.29
C GLU A 56 7.24 -20.37 4.62
N HIS A 57 7.77 -20.51 5.84
CA HIS A 57 8.99 -19.82 6.26
C HIS A 57 10.23 -20.35 5.54
N LEU A 58 10.29 -21.67 5.33
CA LEU A 58 11.35 -22.32 4.57
C LEU A 58 11.30 -21.90 3.10
N LYS A 59 10.10 -21.92 2.49
CA LYS A 59 9.90 -21.46 1.11
C LYS A 59 10.39 -20.02 0.90
N LEU A 60 10.07 -19.11 1.82
CA LEU A 60 10.55 -17.72 1.75
C LEU A 60 12.07 -17.61 1.87
N PHE A 61 12.68 -18.44 2.72
CA PHE A 61 14.14 -18.45 2.93
C PHE A 61 14.90 -19.02 1.73
N GLU A 62 14.44 -20.12 1.16
CA GLU A 62 14.97 -20.66 -0.10
C GLU A 62 14.79 -19.68 -1.25
N ARG A 63 13.64 -18.99 -1.31
CA ARG A 63 13.39 -17.96 -2.31
C ARG A 63 14.35 -16.78 -2.18
N GLU A 64 14.60 -16.31 -0.96
CA GLU A 64 15.59 -15.26 -0.71
C GLU A 64 16.96 -15.65 -1.28
N ALA A 65 17.43 -16.86 -0.97
CA ALA A 65 18.70 -17.37 -1.48
C ALA A 65 18.73 -17.43 -3.01
N ASN A 66 17.67 -17.96 -3.63
CA ASN A 66 17.55 -18.10 -5.08
C ASN A 66 17.49 -16.75 -5.81
N VAL A 67 16.75 -15.78 -5.27
CA VAL A 67 16.69 -14.43 -5.83
C VAL A 67 18.03 -13.76 -5.67
N LEU A 68 18.61 -13.71 -4.47
CA LEU A 68 19.87 -13.02 -4.20
C LEU A 68 21.02 -13.58 -5.06
N LYS A 69 21.03 -14.89 -5.34
CA LYS A 69 21.99 -15.55 -6.23
C LYS A 69 21.93 -15.04 -7.68
N GLN A 70 20.78 -14.55 -8.12
CA GLN A 70 20.57 -14.03 -9.48
C GLN A 70 20.78 -12.52 -9.59
N LEU A 71 20.88 -11.82 -8.45
CA LEU A 71 21.08 -10.37 -8.42
C LEU A 71 22.57 -10.04 -8.54
N ASP A 72 22.87 -9.10 -9.43
CA ASP A 72 24.19 -8.48 -9.59
C ASP A 72 24.01 -6.97 -9.67
N TYR A 73 24.00 -6.32 -8.50
CA TYR A 73 23.92 -4.87 -8.38
C TYR A 73 24.79 -4.38 -7.23
N PRO A 74 25.63 -3.33 -7.43
CA PRO A 74 26.60 -2.89 -6.41
C PRO A 74 26.03 -2.48 -5.05
N ARG A 75 24.72 -2.19 -4.98
CA ARG A 75 24.01 -1.76 -3.76
C ARG A 75 23.11 -2.83 -3.15
N ILE A 76 23.30 -4.08 -3.57
CA ILE A 76 22.66 -5.27 -3.03
C ILE A 76 23.77 -6.22 -2.55
N PRO A 77 23.64 -6.85 -1.37
CA PRO A 77 24.63 -7.81 -0.91
C PRO A 77 24.84 -8.96 -1.90
N LYS A 78 26.10 -9.29 -2.19
CA LYS A 78 26.40 -10.48 -3.01
C LYS A 78 26.02 -11.75 -2.26
N TYR A 79 25.40 -12.68 -2.97
CA TYR A 79 25.24 -14.06 -2.52
C TYR A 79 26.61 -14.76 -2.50
N TYR A 80 26.88 -15.53 -1.45
CA TYR A 80 28.10 -16.34 -1.35
C TYR A 80 27.84 -17.84 -1.25
N ASP A 81 26.90 -18.27 -0.41
CA ASP A 81 26.68 -19.70 -0.17
C ASP A 81 25.29 -20.00 0.41
N TYR A 82 24.87 -21.26 0.31
CA TYR A 82 23.66 -21.78 0.92
C TYR A 82 23.85 -23.25 1.30
N PHE A 83 23.58 -23.60 2.56
CA PHE A 83 23.83 -24.95 3.09
C PHE A 83 22.82 -25.37 4.15
N HIS A 84 22.83 -26.66 4.50
CA HIS A 84 22.16 -27.22 5.67
C HIS A 84 23.23 -27.60 6.71
N LEU A 85 23.01 -27.33 8.00
CA LEU A 85 24.01 -27.64 9.04
C LEU A 85 24.00 -29.11 9.43
N ASP A 86 22.82 -29.72 9.51
CA ASP A 86 22.64 -31.08 9.99
C ASP A 86 21.28 -31.64 9.53
N ASP A 87 21.30 -32.90 9.11
CA ASP A 87 20.15 -33.65 8.61
C ASP A 87 19.10 -33.92 9.72
N GLN A 88 19.52 -33.87 11.00
CA GLN A 88 18.63 -34.17 12.12
C GLN A 88 17.95 -32.92 12.70
N THR A 89 18.61 -31.76 12.65
CA THR A 89 18.09 -30.50 13.22
C THR A 89 17.49 -29.54 12.18
N LEU A 90 17.61 -29.83 10.88
CA LEU A 90 17.02 -29.08 9.75
C LEU A 90 17.33 -27.57 9.82
N TRP A 91 18.56 -27.18 10.17
CA TRP A 91 18.99 -25.79 10.11
C TRP A 91 19.51 -25.46 8.72
N PHE A 92 18.97 -24.39 8.12
CA PHE A 92 19.42 -23.86 6.84
C PHE A 92 20.24 -22.59 7.05
N GLY A 93 21.30 -22.40 6.27
CA GLY A 93 22.19 -21.24 6.30
C GLY A 93 22.27 -20.56 4.95
N LEU A 94 22.09 -19.24 4.90
CA LEU A 94 22.31 -18.38 3.74
C LEU A 94 23.47 -17.43 4.05
N VAL A 95 24.54 -17.50 3.27
CA VAL A 95 25.73 -16.66 3.40
C VAL A 95 25.72 -15.58 2.33
N GLN A 96 25.91 -14.34 2.77
CA GLN A 96 25.93 -13.16 1.91
C GLN A 96 27.01 -12.17 2.34
N GLN A 97 27.31 -11.22 1.47
CA GLN A 97 28.23 -10.13 1.75
C GLN A 97 27.81 -9.34 2.99
N TYR A 98 28.77 -9.10 3.88
CA TYR A 98 28.62 -8.12 4.96
C TYR A 98 28.73 -6.71 4.39
N ILE A 99 27.73 -5.88 4.67
CA ILE A 99 27.74 -4.47 4.30
C ILE A 99 28.19 -3.65 5.52
N PRO A 100 29.39 -3.03 5.49
CA PRO A 100 29.83 -2.17 6.60
C PRO A 100 28.99 -0.90 6.62
N GLY A 101 28.45 -0.54 7.78
CA GLY A 101 27.63 0.64 7.95
C GLY A 101 26.58 0.45 9.03
N LYS A 102 25.60 1.35 9.06
CA LYS A 102 24.45 1.25 9.97
C LYS A 102 23.17 1.32 9.17
N SER A 103 22.17 0.55 9.61
CA SER A 103 20.83 0.72 9.08
C SER A 103 20.30 2.11 9.37
N LEU A 104 19.43 2.65 8.51
CA LEU A 104 18.79 3.94 8.77
C LEU A 104 18.01 3.92 10.09
N LYS A 105 17.42 2.78 10.46
CA LYS A 105 16.79 2.57 11.78
C LYS A 105 17.77 2.74 12.93
N GLN A 106 18.96 2.13 12.86
CA GLN A 106 20.00 2.28 13.89
C GLN A 106 20.44 3.74 14.01
N LEU A 107 20.64 4.42 12.89
CA LEU A 107 20.99 5.85 12.90
C LEU A 107 19.91 6.69 13.60
N GLN A 108 18.61 6.43 13.35
CA GLN A 108 17.52 7.12 14.04
C GLN A 108 17.51 6.86 15.56
N ILE A 109 17.74 5.60 15.98
CA ILE A 109 17.83 5.22 17.40
C ILE A 109 19.00 5.93 18.09
N GLU A 110 20.12 6.10 17.38
CA GLU A 110 21.28 6.87 17.85
C GLU A 110 21.05 8.39 17.84
N GLY A 111 19.84 8.84 17.51
CA GLY A 111 19.44 10.25 17.55
C GLY A 111 19.66 11.02 16.25
N LYS A 112 20.10 10.36 15.16
CA LYS A 112 20.22 11.04 13.85
C LYS A 112 18.87 11.60 13.44
N ARG A 113 18.86 12.86 13.02
CA ARG A 113 17.75 13.53 12.34
C ARG A 113 18.19 13.78 10.91
N PHE A 114 17.41 13.29 9.96
CA PHE A 114 17.73 13.43 8.55
C PHE A 114 17.16 14.73 8.00
N THR A 115 18.01 15.49 7.31
CA THR A 115 17.59 16.69 6.58
C THR A 115 16.86 16.30 5.29
N GLU A 116 16.07 17.21 4.72
CA GLU A 116 15.43 16.99 3.41
C GLU A 116 16.46 16.58 2.34
N SER A 117 17.63 17.22 2.32
CA SER A 117 18.70 16.91 1.36
C SER A 117 19.18 15.46 1.48
N GLU A 118 19.43 14.99 2.70
CA GLU A 118 19.82 13.60 2.95
C GLU A 118 18.72 12.61 2.58
N VAL A 119 17.46 12.90 2.90
CA VAL A 119 16.33 12.03 2.57
C VAL A 119 16.10 11.97 1.06
N ARG A 120 16.28 13.08 0.33
CA ARG A 120 16.24 13.10 -1.14
C ARG A 120 17.35 12.24 -1.74
N GLU A 121 18.55 12.28 -1.18
CA GLU A 121 19.67 11.46 -1.67
C GLU A 121 19.44 9.97 -1.39
N ILE A 122 18.96 9.62 -0.19
CA ILE A 122 18.51 8.26 0.14
C ILE A 122 17.42 7.80 -0.83
N ALA A 123 16.44 8.65 -1.12
CA ALA A 123 15.37 8.34 -2.06
C ALA A 123 15.90 8.04 -3.46
N LYS A 124 16.82 8.85 -3.99
CA LYS A 124 17.45 8.60 -5.31
C LYS A 124 18.18 7.26 -5.35
N GLN A 125 18.99 6.96 -4.34
CA GLN A 125 19.73 5.70 -4.29
C GLN A 125 18.80 4.49 -4.15
N ALA A 126 17.76 4.58 -3.32
CA ALA A 126 16.75 3.53 -3.20
C ALA A 126 15.99 3.33 -4.52
N LEU A 127 15.59 4.41 -5.20
CA LEU A 127 14.91 4.33 -6.50
C LEU A 127 15.79 3.68 -7.57
N ASN A 128 17.11 3.93 -7.58
CA ASN A 128 18.03 3.26 -8.50
C ASN A 128 18.07 1.73 -8.27
N ILE A 129 18.02 1.30 -7.00
CA ILE A 129 17.93 -0.13 -6.65
C ILE A 129 16.59 -0.71 -7.13
N LEU A 130 15.49 0.01 -6.90
CA LEU A 130 14.16 -0.45 -7.34
C LEU A 130 14.03 -0.48 -8.86
N ILE A 131 14.62 0.47 -9.58
CA ILE A 131 14.68 0.42 -11.06
C ILE A 131 15.34 -0.88 -11.50
N TYR A 132 16.51 -1.21 -10.94
CA TYR A 132 17.21 -2.45 -11.27
C TYR A 132 16.31 -3.68 -11.02
N LEU A 133 15.74 -3.82 -9.82
CA LEU A 133 14.89 -4.96 -9.46
C LEU A 133 13.63 -5.06 -10.32
N HIS A 134 12.99 -3.92 -10.60
CA HIS A 134 11.73 -3.85 -11.32
C HIS A 134 11.90 -4.12 -12.82
N GLU A 135 13.11 -3.98 -13.37
CA GLU A 135 13.40 -4.21 -14.79
C GLU A 135 13.99 -5.59 -15.09
N LEU A 136 14.21 -6.42 -14.07
CA LEU A 136 14.56 -7.82 -14.26
C LEU A 136 13.44 -8.59 -14.98
N ASN A 137 13.80 -9.70 -15.60
CA ASN A 137 12.86 -10.63 -16.21
C ASN A 137 13.13 -12.06 -15.70
N PRO A 138 12.29 -12.60 -14.79
CA PRO A 138 11.08 -11.98 -14.24
C PRO A 138 11.39 -10.79 -13.32
N GLN A 139 10.43 -9.88 -13.20
CA GLN A 139 10.54 -8.72 -12.32
C GLN A 139 10.53 -9.16 -10.85
N VAL A 140 11.39 -8.54 -10.04
CA VAL A 140 11.52 -8.83 -8.60
C VAL A 140 10.92 -7.67 -7.79
N LEU A 141 9.98 -7.97 -6.88
CA LEU A 141 9.42 -7.00 -5.93
C LEU A 141 10.02 -7.25 -4.54
N HIS A 142 10.44 -6.19 -3.84
CA HIS A 142 11.12 -6.32 -2.54
C HIS A 142 10.14 -6.59 -1.39
N ARG A 143 9.01 -5.87 -1.34
CA ARG A 143 7.88 -6.05 -0.41
C ARG A 143 8.13 -5.71 1.07
N ASP A 144 9.36 -5.44 1.47
CA ASP A 144 9.68 -5.05 2.86
C ASP A 144 10.71 -3.90 2.93
N ILE A 145 10.46 -2.83 2.19
CA ILE A 145 11.30 -1.61 2.24
C ILE A 145 10.96 -0.83 3.51
N LYS A 146 11.96 -0.67 4.38
CA LYS A 146 11.85 0.02 5.68
C LYS A 146 13.24 0.45 6.18
N PRO A 147 13.34 1.36 7.17
CA PRO A 147 14.63 1.86 7.65
C PRO A 147 15.61 0.78 8.15
N SER A 148 15.15 -0.37 8.63
CA SER A 148 16.05 -1.45 9.08
C SER A 148 16.69 -2.22 7.92
N ASN A 149 16.09 -2.17 6.73
CA ASN A 149 16.52 -2.92 5.55
C ASN A 149 17.33 -2.06 4.59
N LEU A 150 17.63 -0.81 4.99
CA LEU A 150 18.46 0.12 4.25
C LEU A 150 19.69 0.45 5.09
N ILE A 151 20.88 0.02 4.63
CA ILE A 151 22.16 0.31 5.29
C ILE A 151 22.84 1.48 4.59
N LEU A 152 23.29 2.46 5.36
CA LEU A 152 24.15 3.53 4.88
C LEU A 152 25.59 3.21 5.31
N ASP A 153 26.48 3.08 4.32
CA ASP A 153 27.91 2.90 4.59
C ASP A 153 28.59 4.21 4.95
N ASN A 154 29.85 4.12 5.38
CA ASN A 154 30.65 5.29 5.78
C ASN A 154 30.97 6.25 4.61
N LYS A 155 30.73 5.83 3.36
CA LYS A 155 30.90 6.63 2.14
C LYS A 155 29.58 7.28 1.70
N GLY A 156 28.50 7.13 2.47
CA GLY A 156 27.18 7.67 2.13
C GLY A 156 26.44 6.86 1.05
N CYS A 157 26.87 5.64 0.80
CA CYS A 157 26.20 4.76 -0.15
C CYS A 157 25.12 3.92 0.54
N LEU A 158 23.94 3.88 -0.05
CA LEU A 158 22.78 3.15 0.42
C LEU A 158 22.79 1.73 -0.16
N TYR A 159 22.58 0.73 0.69
CA TYR A 159 22.40 -0.67 0.32
C TYR A 159 21.02 -1.14 0.76
N LEU A 160 20.33 -1.87 -0.12
CA LEU A 160 19.10 -2.57 0.22
C LEU A 160 19.45 -4.01 0.59
N ILE A 161 19.00 -4.43 1.77
CA ILE A 161 19.24 -5.76 2.32
C ILE A 161 17.92 -6.45 2.62
N ASP A 162 18.00 -7.75 2.93
CA ASP A 162 16.88 -8.59 3.38
C ASP A 162 15.79 -8.85 2.33
N PHE A 163 16.06 -9.84 1.48
CA PHE A 163 15.20 -10.24 0.37
C PHE A 163 14.23 -11.36 0.80
N GLY A 164 13.99 -11.53 2.11
CA GLY A 164 13.14 -12.58 2.67
C GLY A 164 11.64 -12.48 2.31
N SER A 165 11.19 -11.33 1.81
CA SER A 165 9.78 -11.09 1.44
C SER A 165 9.54 -11.06 -0.08
N VAL A 166 10.58 -11.30 -0.87
CA VAL A 166 10.54 -11.05 -2.32
C VAL A 166 9.52 -11.91 -3.06
N GLN A 167 9.04 -11.37 -4.17
CA GLN A 167 8.18 -12.07 -5.09
C GLN A 167 8.51 -11.74 -6.55
N ASP A 168 8.58 -12.77 -7.39
CA ASP A 168 8.55 -12.66 -8.84
C ASP A 168 7.15 -12.25 -9.28
N SER A 169 7.05 -11.26 -10.16
CA SER A 169 5.76 -10.71 -10.61
C SER A 169 4.91 -11.70 -11.43
N SER A 170 5.47 -12.84 -11.84
CA SER A 170 4.75 -13.89 -12.56
C SER A 170 4.21 -14.94 -11.58
N PRO A 171 2.90 -14.94 -11.25
CA PRO A 171 2.31 -16.02 -10.50
C PRO A 171 2.30 -17.28 -11.38
N GLY A 172 3.24 -18.19 -11.13
CA GLY A 172 3.08 -19.57 -11.59
C GLY A 172 1.78 -20.15 -11.02
N ILE A 173 1.08 -20.96 -11.81
CA ILE A 173 -0.10 -21.71 -11.36
C ILE A 173 0.29 -22.48 -10.09
N GLY A 174 -0.30 -22.12 -8.95
CA GLY A 174 0.02 -22.71 -7.63
C GLY A 174 0.87 -21.86 -6.69
N SER A 175 1.14 -20.58 -7.00
CA SER A 175 1.84 -19.68 -6.06
C SER A 175 1.00 -19.46 -4.78
N THR A 176 1.39 -20.08 -3.67
CA THR A 176 0.82 -19.82 -2.34
C THR A 176 0.98 -18.34 -1.99
N PHE A 177 -0.13 -17.69 -1.64
CA PHE A 177 -0.13 -16.30 -1.19
C PHE A 177 0.35 -16.24 0.27
N THR A 178 1.57 -15.74 0.49
CA THR A 178 2.06 -15.43 1.83
C THR A 178 1.91 -13.93 2.08
N VAL A 179 1.14 -13.59 3.11
CA VAL A 179 1.04 -12.23 3.63
C VAL A 179 2.38 -11.89 4.29
N VAL A 180 3.13 -10.99 3.66
CA VAL A 180 4.40 -10.45 4.18
C VAL A 180 4.34 -8.93 4.15
N GLY A 181 5.15 -8.28 4.99
CA GLY A 181 5.23 -6.83 5.08
C GLY A 181 5.20 -6.35 6.52
N THR A 182 5.84 -5.21 6.75
CA THR A 182 5.85 -4.57 8.06
C THR A 182 4.70 -3.58 8.17
N PHE A 183 3.91 -3.69 9.25
CA PHE A 183 2.78 -2.78 9.52
C PHE A 183 3.23 -1.31 9.47
N GLY A 184 2.44 -0.47 8.80
CA GLY A 184 2.75 0.94 8.52
C GLY A 184 3.57 1.19 7.24
N TYR A 185 4.38 0.23 6.78
CA TYR A 185 5.18 0.37 5.55
C TYR A 185 4.55 -0.35 4.37
N ALA A 186 3.96 -1.52 4.60
CA ALA A 186 3.32 -2.30 3.56
C ALA A 186 1.93 -1.70 3.21
N PRO A 187 1.64 -1.47 1.91
CA PRO A 187 0.34 -0.95 1.48
C PRO A 187 -0.74 -2.04 1.46
N MET A 188 -2.02 -1.64 1.44
CA MET A 188 -3.17 -2.56 1.58
C MET A 188 -3.23 -3.63 0.49
N GLU A 189 -2.88 -3.32 -0.75
CA GLU A 189 -2.90 -4.29 -1.85
C GLU A 189 -1.90 -5.44 -1.66
N GLN A 190 -0.84 -5.24 -0.88
CA GLN A 190 0.12 -6.29 -0.54
C GLN A 190 -0.49 -7.37 0.38
N TYR A 191 -1.35 -6.96 1.31
CA TYR A 191 -2.12 -7.89 2.15
C TYR A 191 -3.20 -8.64 1.36
N GLY A 192 -3.60 -8.11 0.20
CA GLY A 192 -4.52 -8.77 -0.74
C GLY A 192 -3.84 -9.58 -1.85
N GLY A 193 -2.50 -9.70 -1.85
CA GLY A 193 -1.75 -10.48 -2.84
C GLY A 193 -1.66 -9.85 -4.23
N ARG A 194 -1.90 -8.55 -4.32
CA ARG A 194 -1.84 -7.78 -5.56
C ARG A 194 -0.64 -6.83 -5.55
N THR A 195 0.48 -7.26 -4.99
CA THR A 195 1.71 -6.48 -4.96
C THR A 195 2.16 -6.16 -6.38
N VAL A 196 2.46 -4.89 -6.63
CA VAL A 196 2.97 -4.37 -7.90
C VAL A 196 4.21 -3.49 -7.63
N PRO A 197 4.98 -3.05 -8.65
CA PRO A 197 6.08 -2.10 -8.46
C PRO A 197 5.71 -0.86 -7.63
N ALA A 198 4.49 -0.34 -7.82
CA ALA A 198 3.97 0.79 -7.06
C ALA A 198 3.74 0.50 -5.55
N SER A 199 3.73 -0.77 -5.13
CA SER A 199 3.69 -1.16 -3.72
C SER A 199 5.04 -0.94 -3.03
N ASP A 200 6.15 -1.24 -3.71
CA ASP A 200 7.51 -0.90 -3.22
C ASP A 200 7.70 0.61 -3.12
N LEU A 201 7.11 1.38 -4.05
CA LEU A 201 7.14 2.85 -4.00
C LEU A 201 6.40 3.43 -2.79
N TYR A 202 5.27 2.83 -2.40
CA TYR A 202 4.59 3.20 -1.16
C TYR A 202 5.46 2.93 0.06
N ALA A 203 6.05 1.74 0.14
CA ALA A 203 6.93 1.36 1.25
C ALA A 203 8.16 2.29 1.34
N LEU A 204 8.71 2.70 0.20
CA LEU A 204 9.74 3.75 0.15
C LEU A 204 9.20 5.09 0.65
N GLY A 205 8.04 5.56 0.19
CA GLY A 205 7.43 6.81 0.66
C GLY A 205 7.21 6.82 2.18
N ALA A 206 6.64 5.75 2.74
CA ALA A 206 6.45 5.57 4.18
C ALA A 206 7.79 5.56 4.94
N THR A 207 8.81 4.91 4.37
CA THR A 207 10.18 4.93 4.90
C THR A 207 10.74 6.35 4.98
N LEU A 208 10.64 7.13 3.90
CA LEU A 208 11.17 8.49 3.86
C LEU A 208 10.43 9.44 4.80
N ILE A 209 9.10 9.30 4.92
CA ILE A 209 8.29 10.03 5.90
C ILE A 209 8.76 9.72 7.32
N HIS A 210 9.06 8.46 7.62
CA HIS A 210 9.60 8.08 8.93
C HIS A 210 10.97 8.73 9.18
N LEU A 211 11.86 8.76 8.19
CA LEU A 211 13.18 9.40 8.35
C LEU A 211 13.07 10.90 8.68
N LEU A 212 12.12 11.60 8.05
CA LEU A 212 11.88 13.03 8.26
C LEU A 212 11.20 13.33 9.59
N SER A 213 10.13 12.59 9.90
CA SER A 213 9.31 12.84 11.09
C SER A 213 9.89 12.23 12.37
N GLY A 214 10.79 11.26 12.25
CA GLY A 214 11.26 10.43 13.36
C GLY A 214 10.15 9.57 14.00
N THR A 215 8.97 9.50 13.39
CA THR A 215 7.80 8.76 13.89
C THR A 215 7.47 7.62 12.94
N SER A 216 7.23 6.42 13.47
CA SER A 216 6.86 5.26 12.66
C SER A 216 5.57 5.55 11.88
N PRO A 217 5.45 5.14 10.60
CA PRO A 217 4.22 5.36 9.83
C PRO A 217 2.97 4.73 10.45
N ALA A 218 3.14 3.66 11.22
CA ALA A 218 2.08 3.01 11.98
C ALA A 218 1.51 3.89 13.11
N ASP A 219 2.32 4.81 13.64
CA ASP A 219 1.97 5.69 14.76
C ASP A 219 1.51 7.08 14.27
N LEU A 220 1.62 7.35 12.97
CA LEU A 220 1.16 8.59 12.36
C LEU A 220 -0.36 8.58 12.19
N PRO A 221 -1.05 9.72 12.41
CA PRO A 221 -2.48 9.82 12.16
C PRO A 221 -2.79 9.51 10.69
N GLN A 222 -3.91 8.84 10.45
CA GLN A 222 -4.40 8.56 9.10
C GLN A 222 -5.78 9.17 8.91
N TYR A 223 -6.00 9.77 7.74
CA TYR A 223 -7.31 10.25 7.31
C TYR A 223 -7.59 9.72 5.91
N ASP A 224 -8.69 9.00 5.73
CA ASP A 224 -9.03 8.32 4.47
C ASP A 224 -7.88 7.45 3.93
N ALA A 225 -7.22 6.69 4.83
CA ALA A 225 -6.00 5.91 4.59
C ALA A 225 -4.74 6.69 4.14
N HIS A 226 -4.78 8.03 4.12
CA HIS A 226 -3.61 8.86 3.84
C HIS A 226 -2.84 9.16 5.13
N ILE A 227 -1.52 8.96 5.10
CA ILE A 227 -0.62 9.27 6.21
C ILE A 227 -0.56 10.80 6.39
N GLN A 228 -0.87 11.27 7.60
CA GLN A 228 -0.83 12.69 7.94
C GLN A 228 0.50 13.04 8.60
N PHE A 229 1.46 13.57 7.84
CA PHE A 229 2.82 13.84 8.34
C PHE A 229 3.28 15.29 8.20
N ARG A 230 2.61 16.12 7.37
CA ARG A 230 3.05 17.50 7.08
C ARG A 230 3.33 18.35 8.32
N HIS A 231 2.55 18.16 9.39
CA HIS A 231 2.67 18.93 10.62
C HIS A 231 3.91 18.57 11.46
N LEU A 232 4.56 17.43 11.17
CA LEU A 232 5.72 16.91 11.91
C LEU A 232 7.04 17.11 11.16
N VAL A 233 7.00 17.59 9.93
CA VAL A 233 8.17 17.67 9.05
C VAL A 233 8.37 19.09 8.54
N ASN A 234 9.63 19.49 8.41
CA ASN A 234 10.01 20.75 7.77
C ASN A 234 10.75 20.45 6.47
N ALA A 235 10.04 20.50 5.35
CA ALA A 235 10.58 20.26 4.02
C ALA A 235 9.82 21.08 2.96
N SER A 236 10.41 21.20 1.78
CA SER A 236 9.83 21.96 0.67
C SER A 236 8.46 21.39 0.23
N PRO A 237 7.50 22.25 -0.16
CA PRO A 237 6.16 21.80 -0.57
C PRO A 237 6.17 20.76 -1.69
N SER A 238 7.09 20.87 -2.64
CA SER A 238 7.23 19.91 -3.75
C SER A 238 7.68 18.54 -3.26
N PHE A 239 8.57 18.47 -2.26
CA PHE A 239 8.98 17.19 -1.68
C PHE A 239 7.85 16.53 -0.90
N LEU A 240 7.12 17.31 -0.10
CA LEU A 240 5.97 16.82 0.65
C LEU A 240 4.91 16.24 -0.29
N GLN A 241 4.61 16.96 -1.38
CA GLN A 241 3.65 16.50 -2.39
C GLN A 241 4.12 15.23 -3.10
N TRP A 242 5.43 15.09 -3.34
CA TRP A 242 6.00 13.88 -3.94
C TRP A 242 5.89 12.68 -2.99
N LEU A 243 6.15 12.86 -1.68
CA LEU A 243 5.98 11.81 -0.66
C LEU A 243 4.51 11.39 -0.50
N GLU A 244 3.57 12.35 -0.54
CA GLU A 244 2.13 12.07 -0.56
C GLU A 244 1.75 11.24 -1.78
N MET A 245 2.30 11.55 -2.96
CA MET A 245 2.02 10.77 -4.16
C MET A 245 2.58 9.34 -4.08
N LEU A 246 3.76 9.14 -3.49
CA LEU A 246 4.27 7.78 -3.27
C LEU A 246 3.38 6.99 -2.31
N THR A 247 2.82 7.66 -1.29
CA THR A 247 2.00 7.05 -0.23
C THR A 247 0.49 7.17 -0.46
N GLU A 248 0.09 7.46 -1.70
CA GLU A 248 -1.31 7.54 -2.08
C GLU A 248 -1.98 6.16 -1.93
N PRO A 249 -3.13 6.03 -1.25
CA PRO A 249 -3.76 4.72 -1.05
C PRO A 249 -4.13 4.03 -2.36
N SER A 250 -4.53 4.80 -3.37
CA SER A 250 -4.93 4.31 -4.68
C SER A 250 -3.70 4.05 -5.55
N VAL A 251 -3.46 2.78 -5.92
CA VAL A 251 -2.28 2.35 -6.67
C VAL A 251 -2.13 3.10 -8.00
N GLU A 252 -3.23 3.32 -8.71
CA GLU A 252 -3.31 3.99 -10.01
C GLU A 252 -2.89 5.46 -10.00
N LYS A 253 -2.96 6.09 -8.82
CA LYS A 253 -2.57 7.48 -8.60
C LYS A 253 -1.10 7.63 -8.16
N ARG A 254 -0.41 6.53 -7.83
CA ARG A 254 1.04 6.51 -7.61
C ARG A 254 1.78 6.59 -8.97
N PRO A 255 3.10 6.88 -8.95
CA PRO A 255 3.94 6.68 -10.14
C PRO A 255 3.91 5.21 -10.56
N ASN A 256 3.85 4.96 -11.86
CA ASN A 256 3.77 3.60 -12.40
C ASN A 256 5.09 2.84 -12.30
N SER A 257 6.22 3.54 -12.12
CA SER A 257 7.54 2.93 -12.04
C SER A 257 8.49 3.72 -11.14
N ALA A 258 9.54 3.05 -10.65
CA ALA A 258 10.61 3.71 -9.92
C ALA A 258 11.36 4.75 -10.76
N ARG A 259 11.45 4.57 -12.09
CA ARG A 259 12.04 5.57 -12.99
C ARG A 259 11.20 6.84 -13.06
N GLU A 260 9.89 6.70 -13.19
CA GLU A 260 8.96 7.84 -13.14
C GLU A 260 9.08 8.58 -11.81
N ALA A 261 9.02 7.86 -10.68
CA ALA A 261 9.17 8.45 -9.35
C ALA A 261 10.51 9.22 -9.19
N LYS A 262 11.61 8.68 -9.71
CA LYS A 262 12.94 9.31 -9.70
C LYS A 262 12.97 10.59 -10.54
N ASN A 263 12.42 10.56 -11.75
CA ASN A 263 12.38 11.73 -12.62
C ASN A 263 11.56 12.88 -12.00
N MET A 264 10.46 12.56 -11.31
CA MET A 264 9.64 13.55 -10.58
C MET A 264 10.41 14.15 -9.40
N LEU A 265 11.18 13.34 -8.67
CA LEU A 265 12.03 13.80 -7.58
C LEU A 265 13.13 14.76 -8.06
N GLU A 266 13.76 14.46 -9.19
CA GLU A 266 14.88 15.23 -9.75
C GLU A 266 14.44 16.52 -10.44
N SER A 267 13.34 16.48 -11.19
CA SER A 267 12.81 17.69 -11.86
C SER A 267 12.15 18.67 -10.90
N GLY A 268 11.71 18.21 -9.73
CA GLY A 268 10.85 19.00 -8.83
C GLY A 268 9.45 19.25 -9.41
N ILE A 269 9.17 18.74 -10.61
CA ILE A 269 7.88 18.79 -11.28
C ILE A 269 7.22 17.44 -11.05
N ILE A 270 6.15 17.48 -10.28
CA ILE A 270 5.22 16.37 -10.23
C ILE A 270 4.46 16.44 -11.55
N LEU A 271 4.83 15.58 -12.51
CA LEU A 271 4.02 15.34 -13.68
C LEU A 271 2.66 14.91 -13.16
N SER A 272 1.71 15.83 -13.15
CA SER A 272 0.32 15.46 -13.05
C SER A 272 0.10 14.54 -14.23
N LYS A 273 -0.10 13.24 -13.98
CA LYS A 273 -1.09 12.53 -14.79
C LYS A 273 -2.30 13.44 -14.71
N GLU A 274 -2.55 14.23 -15.74
CA GLU A 274 -3.81 14.93 -15.92
C GLU A 274 -4.85 13.82 -16.03
N ASN A 275 -5.29 13.34 -14.88
CA ASN A 275 -6.64 12.89 -14.74
C ASN A 275 -7.46 14.19 -14.82
N PRO A 276 -8.43 14.32 -15.75
CA PRO A 276 -9.25 15.52 -15.90
C PRO A 276 -10.02 15.94 -14.62
N GLU A 277 -9.88 15.20 -13.52
CA GLU A 277 -10.49 15.42 -12.20
C GLU A 277 -9.70 16.32 -11.24
N LYS A 278 -8.47 16.79 -11.57
CA LYS A 278 -7.69 17.68 -10.68
C LYS A 278 -7.48 19.09 -11.23
N VAL A 279 -8.54 19.68 -11.76
CA VAL A 279 -8.77 21.13 -11.62
C VAL A 279 -9.58 21.34 -10.33
N ALA A 280 -8.94 21.16 -9.18
CA ALA A 280 -9.42 21.81 -7.96
C ALA A 280 -8.89 23.24 -7.93
N SER A 281 -9.30 24.04 -8.93
CA SER A 281 -9.35 25.48 -8.81
C SER A 281 -10.83 25.86 -8.63
N ASN A 282 -11.16 26.31 -7.42
CA ASN A 282 -12.43 26.96 -7.06
C ASN A 282 -13.72 26.14 -7.28
N PHE A 283 -13.84 24.94 -6.68
CA PHE A 283 -15.18 24.40 -6.45
C PHE A 283 -15.91 25.24 -5.40
N VAL A 284 -16.63 26.28 -5.85
CA VAL A 284 -17.64 26.96 -5.03
C VAL A 284 -18.80 25.99 -4.87
N ASN A 285 -18.92 25.40 -3.69
CA ASN A 285 -20.01 24.47 -3.39
C ASN A 285 -21.37 25.17 -3.54
N ASN A 286 -22.08 24.83 -4.60
CA ASN A 286 -23.37 25.40 -4.98
C ASN A 286 -24.56 24.54 -4.56
N SER A 287 -24.35 23.52 -3.71
CA SER A 287 -25.44 22.73 -3.17
C SER A 287 -26.42 23.60 -2.37
N GLY A 288 -27.71 23.30 -2.49
CA GLY A 288 -28.75 24.08 -1.80
C GLY A 288 -29.00 25.47 -2.38
N GLN A 289 -28.41 25.85 -3.53
CA GLN A 289 -28.51 27.20 -4.10
C GLN A 289 -29.52 27.34 -5.26
N GLY A 290 -30.35 26.33 -5.54
CA GLY A 290 -31.33 26.38 -6.64
C GLY A 290 -32.62 25.62 -6.37
N GLY A 291 -33.70 26.03 -7.03
CA GLY A 291 -34.95 25.27 -7.06
C GLY A 291 -34.81 23.97 -7.85
N LEU A 292 -35.71 23.00 -7.61
CA LEU A 292 -35.66 21.67 -8.26
C LEU A 292 -35.62 21.73 -9.80
N PHE A 293 -36.27 22.76 -10.36
CA PHE A 293 -36.39 23.02 -11.80
C PHE A 293 -35.52 24.18 -12.29
N ASP A 294 -34.67 24.73 -11.41
CA ASP A 294 -33.80 25.83 -11.76
C ASP A 294 -32.59 25.30 -12.55
N SER A 295 -32.56 25.53 -13.86
CA SER A 295 -31.48 25.12 -14.74
C SER A 295 -30.26 26.05 -14.66
N SER A 296 -30.37 27.21 -14.00
CA SER A 296 -29.27 28.18 -13.87
C SER A 296 -28.19 27.74 -12.88
N VAL A 297 -28.52 26.83 -11.95
CA VAL A 297 -27.57 26.26 -10.99
C VAL A 297 -26.98 24.97 -11.56
N PRO A 298 -25.69 24.97 -11.97
CA PRO A 298 -25.05 23.81 -12.57
C PRO A 298 -24.86 22.71 -11.52
N VAL A 299 -25.14 21.47 -11.89
CA VAL A 299 -24.89 20.31 -11.03
C VAL A 299 -23.56 19.69 -11.46
N PRO A 300 -22.60 19.44 -10.54
CA PRO A 300 -21.34 18.77 -10.87
C PRO A 300 -21.57 17.46 -11.64
N ASP A 301 -20.80 17.20 -12.69
CA ASP A 301 -20.96 15.98 -13.50
C ASP A 301 -20.72 14.71 -12.66
N GLU A 302 -19.85 14.80 -11.68
CA GLU A 302 -19.51 13.73 -10.73
C GLU A 302 -20.67 13.20 -9.88
N ILE A 303 -21.76 13.97 -9.75
CA ILE A 303 -22.94 13.55 -9.00
C ILE A 303 -24.11 13.18 -9.92
N LYS A 304 -24.00 13.45 -11.22
CA LYS A 304 -25.00 13.00 -12.19
C LYS A 304 -24.93 11.48 -12.33
N GLY A 305 -26.07 10.88 -12.62
CA GLY A 305 -26.17 9.43 -12.80
C GLY A 305 -27.29 8.82 -11.96
N TRP A 306 -27.44 7.51 -12.13
CA TRP A 306 -28.54 6.76 -11.56
C TRP A 306 -28.48 6.71 -10.03
N ASN A 307 -29.61 7.01 -9.37
CA ASN A 307 -29.75 6.95 -7.92
C ASN A 307 -30.49 5.67 -7.51
N TRP A 308 -29.71 4.66 -7.13
CA TRP A 308 -30.24 3.38 -6.65
C TRP A 308 -31.02 3.49 -5.35
N GLY A 309 -30.64 4.40 -4.45
CA GLY A 309 -31.38 4.65 -3.22
C GLY A 309 -32.80 5.17 -3.49
N ALA A 310 -32.93 6.13 -4.41
CA ALA A 310 -34.20 6.70 -4.82
C ALA A 310 -35.05 5.71 -5.62
N PHE A 311 -34.42 4.83 -6.41
CA PHE A 311 -35.12 3.77 -7.14
C PHE A 311 -35.66 2.67 -6.21
N LEU A 312 -34.86 2.23 -5.23
CA LEU A 312 -35.21 1.13 -4.33
C LEU A 312 -36.12 1.59 -3.18
N PHE A 313 -36.04 2.87 -2.79
CA PHE A 313 -36.88 3.47 -1.76
C PHE A 313 -37.50 4.82 -2.16
N PRO A 314 -38.31 4.87 -3.23
CA PRO A 314 -38.88 6.12 -3.73
C PRO A 314 -39.86 6.77 -2.74
N GLN A 315 -40.43 5.99 -1.81
CA GLN A 315 -41.38 6.47 -0.80
C GLN A 315 -40.72 7.27 0.33
N PHE A 316 -39.46 6.94 0.68
CA PHE A 316 -38.78 7.47 1.87
C PHE A 316 -37.54 8.31 1.55
N TRP A 317 -36.82 7.95 0.49
CA TRP A 317 -35.62 8.67 0.06
C TRP A 317 -35.85 10.20 -0.14
N PRO A 318 -37.02 10.67 -0.65
CA PRO A 318 -37.27 12.10 -0.80
C PRO A 318 -37.23 12.91 0.50
N LEU A 319 -37.64 12.29 1.63
CA LEU A 319 -37.77 12.96 2.92
C LEU A 319 -36.41 13.41 3.47
N THR A 320 -35.37 12.60 3.33
CA THR A 320 -34.03 12.92 3.85
C THR A 320 -33.23 13.84 2.93
N ASN A 321 -33.65 13.93 1.67
CA ASN A 321 -32.98 14.71 0.62
C ASN A 321 -33.70 16.02 0.29
N GLN A 322 -34.81 16.34 0.99
CA GLN A 322 -35.63 17.54 0.77
C GLN A 322 -36.19 17.68 -0.66
N THR A 323 -36.42 16.56 -1.33
CA THR A 323 -36.93 16.48 -2.71
C THR A 323 -38.43 16.19 -2.74
N TRP A 324 -39.24 17.08 -2.17
CA TRP A 324 -40.66 16.82 -1.85
C TRP A 324 -41.54 16.35 -3.02
N ILE A 325 -41.26 16.77 -4.27
CA ILE A 325 -41.99 16.26 -5.44
C ILE A 325 -41.87 14.74 -5.59
N GLY A 326 -40.79 14.17 -5.06
CA GLY A 326 -40.55 12.73 -5.02
C GLY A 326 -41.63 11.96 -4.26
N LEU A 327 -42.38 12.61 -3.36
CA LEU A 327 -43.50 11.98 -2.65
C LEU A 327 -44.69 11.65 -3.57
N LEU A 328 -44.69 12.10 -4.82
CA LEU A 328 -45.63 11.58 -5.83
C LEU A 328 -45.41 10.08 -6.11
N SER A 329 -44.32 9.48 -5.62
CA SER A 329 -44.11 8.03 -5.56
C SER A 329 -45.21 7.29 -4.78
N TRP A 330 -45.89 7.96 -3.85
CA TRP A 330 -47.00 7.41 -3.07
C TRP A 330 -48.31 7.28 -3.87
N ALA A 331 -48.43 7.98 -5.01
CA ALA A 331 -49.66 7.98 -5.79
C ALA A 331 -49.76 6.71 -6.67
N PRO A 332 -50.87 5.95 -6.66
CA PRO A 332 -50.97 4.65 -7.33
C PRO A 332 -50.64 4.64 -8.83
N PHE A 333 -51.05 5.68 -9.57
CA PHE A 333 -50.88 5.75 -11.03
C PHE A 333 -49.66 6.57 -11.47
N ILE A 334 -49.16 7.45 -10.61
CA ILE A 334 -48.01 8.33 -10.89
C ILE A 334 -46.72 7.73 -10.33
N GLY A 335 -46.83 6.93 -9.27
CA GLY A 335 -45.70 6.46 -8.47
C GLY A 335 -44.69 5.59 -9.21
N PRO A 336 -45.10 4.63 -10.06
CA PRO A 336 -44.16 3.86 -10.87
C PRO A 336 -43.33 4.77 -11.78
N PHE A 337 -43.97 5.71 -12.50
CA PHE A 337 -43.27 6.68 -13.33
C PHE A 337 -42.34 7.57 -12.50
N MET A 338 -42.85 8.08 -11.36
CA MET A 338 -42.08 8.92 -10.45
C MET A 338 -40.84 8.23 -9.90
N THR A 339 -40.88 6.90 -9.70
CA THR A 339 -39.74 6.10 -9.24
C THR A 339 -38.60 6.13 -10.26
N PHE A 340 -38.90 6.00 -11.55
CA PHE A 340 -37.89 6.12 -12.61
C PHE A 340 -37.38 7.55 -12.75
N VAL A 341 -38.26 8.55 -12.61
CA VAL A 341 -37.85 9.96 -12.59
C VAL A 341 -36.90 10.23 -11.43
N LEU A 342 -37.19 9.72 -10.22
CA LEU A 342 -36.32 9.83 -9.06
C LEU A 342 -35.01 9.07 -9.23
N ALA A 343 -35.03 7.91 -9.89
CA ALA A 343 -33.81 7.18 -10.19
C ALA A 343 -32.89 7.96 -11.15
N TYR A 344 -33.47 8.63 -12.14
CA TYR A 344 -32.69 9.41 -13.12
C TYR A 344 -32.27 10.79 -12.60
N LYS A 345 -33.17 11.52 -11.94
CA LYS A 345 -32.97 12.92 -11.50
C LYS A 345 -32.70 13.10 -10.01
N GLY A 346 -32.83 12.05 -9.21
CA GLY A 346 -32.75 12.14 -7.75
C GLY A 346 -31.45 12.79 -7.28
N ASN A 347 -30.30 12.42 -7.84
CA ASN A 347 -29.03 13.02 -7.42
C ASN A 347 -28.98 14.54 -7.67
N GLU A 348 -29.41 14.99 -8.85
CA GLU A 348 -29.46 16.42 -9.19
C GLU A 348 -30.40 17.18 -8.25
N TRP A 349 -31.57 16.61 -8.00
CA TRP A 349 -32.59 17.20 -7.13
C TRP A 349 -32.11 17.28 -5.69
N ALA A 350 -31.53 16.22 -5.14
CA ALA A 350 -31.00 16.20 -3.78
C ALA A 350 -29.84 17.18 -3.59
N TRP A 351 -29.03 17.39 -4.63
CA TRP A 351 -27.94 18.37 -4.60
C TRP A 351 -28.47 19.80 -4.57
N LYS A 352 -29.49 20.10 -5.37
CA LYS A 352 -30.11 21.43 -5.43
C LYS A 352 -30.95 21.75 -4.18
N SER A 353 -31.63 20.75 -3.63
CA SER A 353 -32.58 20.93 -2.52
C SER A 353 -31.93 21.13 -1.15
N ARG A 354 -30.73 20.58 -0.92
CA ARG A 354 -30.08 20.58 0.40
C ARG A 354 -28.63 21.07 0.31
N LYS A 355 -28.20 21.84 1.31
CA LYS A 355 -26.79 22.26 1.44
C LYS A 355 -25.94 21.11 1.99
N TRP A 356 -24.93 20.71 1.23
CA TRP A 356 -23.93 19.70 1.57
C TRP A 356 -22.61 20.38 1.92
N ARG A 357 -21.76 19.77 2.75
CA ARG A 357 -20.44 20.31 3.08
C ARG A 357 -19.44 20.08 1.94
N SER A 358 -19.56 18.96 1.24
CA SER A 358 -18.74 18.61 0.07
C SER A 358 -19.44 17.58 -0.82
N ILE A 359 -18.88 17.32 -2.02
CA ILE A 359 -19.36 16.27 -2.93
C ILE A 359 -19.22 14.87 -2.30
N GLU A 360 -18.15 14.64 -1.55
CA GLU A 360 -17.89 13.36 -0.88
C GLU A 360 -18.93 13.09 0.19
N GLN A 361 -19.32 14.11 0.98
CA GLN A 361 -20.37 13.97 1.98
C GLN A 361 -21.71 13.58 1.33
N PHE A 362 -22.04 14.20 0.18
CA PHE A 362 -23.23 13.84 -0.60
C PHE A 362 -23.16 12.40 -1.10
N LYS A 363 -22.05 12.01 -1.74
CA LYS A 363 -21.84 10.65 -2.27
C LYS A 363 -21.90 9.59 -1.16
N ALA A 364 -21.36 9.88 0.03
CA ALA A 364 -21.46 9.00 1.19
C ALA A 364 -22.91 8.82 1.65
N HIS A 365 -23.71 9.90 1.68
CA HIS A 365 -25.13 9.84 2.00
C HIS A 365 -25.92 9.00 0.98
N GLN A 366 -25.67 9.18 -0.32
CA GLN A 366 -26.35 8.38 -1.37
C GLN A 366 -25.93 6.91 -1.35
N ARG A 367 -24.66 6.61 -1.02
CA ARG A 367 -24.18 5.23 -0.80
C ARG A 367 -24.91 4.56 0.35
N GLY A 368 -25.14 5.25 1.47
CA GLY A 368 -25.94 4.75 2.58
C GLY A 368 -27.35 4.34 2.16
N TRP A 369 -28.02 5.17 1.35
CA TRP A 369 -29.33 4.85 0.79
C TRP A 369 -29.33 3.69 -0.20
N THR A 370 -28.25 3.55 -0.98
CA THR A 370 -28.10 2.42 -1.91
C THR A 370 -27.97 1.11 -1.15
N ILE A 371 -27.14 1.09 -0.11
CA ILE A 371 -26.97 -0.08 0.77
C ILE A 371 -28.28 -0.42 1.48
N ALA A 372 -28.95 0.58 2.06
CA ALA A 372 -30.26 0.36 2.68
C ALA A 372 -31.26 -0.21 1.66
N GLY A 373 -31.33 0.36 0.45
CA GLY A 373 -32.16 -0.12 -0.66
C GLY A 373 -31.92 -1.58 -1.01
N LEU A 374 -30.66 -2.00 -1.08
CA LEU A 374 -30.30 -3.39 -1.37
C LEU A 374 -30.68 -4.34 -0.22
N LEU A 375 -30.43 -3.94 1.03
CA LEU A 375 -30.69 -4.78 2.20
C LEU A 375 -32.17 -4.92 2.54
N PHE A 376 -32.95 -3.86 2.35
CA PHE A 376 -34.34 -3.80 2.82
C PHE A 376 -35.35 -3.60 1.70
N GLY A 377 -35.00 -2.85 0.64
CA GLY A 377 -35.92 -2.52 -0.45
C GLY A 377 -36.21 -3.72 -1.35
N ILE A 378 -35.19 -4.50 -1.70
CA ILE A 378 -35.35 -5.71 -2.52
C ILE A 378 -36.21 -6.77 -1.80
N PRO A 379 -35.94 -7.15 -0.53
CA PRO A 379 -36.78 -8.13 0.17
C PRO A 379 -38.23 -7.68 0.34
N VAL A 380 -38.48 -6.40 0.63
CA VAL A 380 -39.84 -5.85 0.77
C VAL A 380 -40.58 -5.88 -0.58
N SER A 381 -39.92 -5.50 -1.67
CA SER A 381 -40.49 -5.57 -3.01
C SER A 381 -40.86 -7.01 -3.39
N VAL A 382 -39.95 -7.96 -3.15
CA VAL A 382 -40.20 -9.39 -3.38
C VAL A 382 -41.37 -9.88 -2.54
N ALA A 383 -41.45 -9.52 -1.25
CA ALA A 383 -42.55 -9.91 -0.38
C ALA A 383 -43.92 -9.37 -0.85
N ILE A 384 -43.96 -8.13 -1.33
CA ILE A 384 -45.17 -7.51 -1.89
C ILE A 384 -45.60 -8.24 -3.17
N TRP A 385 -44.66 -8.54 -4.07
CA TRP A 385 -44.95 -9.26 -5.32
C TRP A 385 -45.39 -10.71 -5.06
N VAL A 386 -44.75 -11.42 -4.12
CA VAL A 386 -45.16 -12.76 -3.71
C VAL A 386 -46.58 -12.73 -3.12
N SER A 387 -46.90 -11.73 -2.30
CA SER A 387 -48.24 -11.58 -1.71
C SER A 387 -49.30 -11.23 -2.76
N ALA A 388 -48.97 -10.37 -3.73
CA ALA A 388 -49.87 -10.01 -4.82
C ALA A 388 -50.12 -11.19 -5.78
N ILE A 389 -49.09 -11.99 -6.08
CA ILE A 389 -49.21 -13.21 -6.88
C ILE A 389 -50.05 -14.26 -6.14
N ALA A 390 -49.83 -14.46 -4.83
CA ALA A 390 -50.64 -15.36 -4.03
C ALA A 390 -52.12 -14.96 -4.05
N PHE A 391 -52.42 -13.67 -3.89
CA PHE A 391 -53.78 -13.14 -3.96
C PHE A 391 -54.45 -13.31 -5.34
N LEU A 392 -53.67 -13.24 -6.43
CA LEU A 392 -54.16 -13.46 -7.80
C LEU A 392 -54.35 -14.95 -8.15
N ILE A 393 -53.70 -15.86 -7.43
CA ILE A 393 -53.85 -17.32 -7.60
C ILE A 393 -55.06 -17.84 -6.79
N ASP A 394 -55.43 -17.15 -5.70
CA ASP A 394 -56.59 -17.47 -4.84
C ASP A 394 -57.92 -16.79 -5.31
N LEU A 395 -57.91 -16.06 -6.43
CA LEU A 395 -59.05 -15.40 -7.09
C LEU A 395 -59.43 -16.14 -8.39
#